data_AF-A0A919YJ44-F1
#
_entry.id   AF-A0A919YJ44-F1
#
_cell.length_a   1.000
_cell.length_b   1.000
_cell.length_c   1.000
_cell.angle_alpha   90.00
_cell.angle_beta   90.00
_cell.angle_gamma   90.00
#
_symmetry.space_group_name_H-M   'P 1'
#
loop_
_entity.id
_entity.type
_entity.pdbx_description
1 polymer ?
#
loop_
_entity_poly.entity_id
_entity_poly.type
_entity_poly.pdbx_seq_one_letter_code
_entity_poly.pdbx_strand_id
1 'polypeptide(L)'
;MRILGVPTVADRIAQMTAKLYFEPLVEPIFHPDSYGYRPGKSANDAVRVTRTRCWRYDWVLEFDIKGLFDNIDHELLIKAVRKHTDCPWVILYIQRWLTAPSK
;
A
#
# COMPACT_ATOMS: atom_id res chain seq x y z
N MET A 1 -0.71 -0.56 -21.62
CA MET A 1 -2.14 -0.74 -21.35
C MET A 1 -2.28 -1.09 -19.87
N ARG A 2 -3.01 -0.32 -19.05
CA ARG A 2 -3.16 -0.60 -17.61
C ARG A 2 -4.46 -1.38 -17.41
N ILE A 3 -4.37 -2.67 -17.17
CA ILE A 3 -5.53 -3.52 -16.86
C ILE A 3 -5.96 -3.18 -15.43
N LEU A 4 -7.18 -2.67 -15.27
CA LEU A 4 -7.76 -2.46 -13.94
C LEU A 4 -8.57 -3.71 -13.60
N GLY A 5 -8.06 -4.55 -12.71
CA GLY A 5 -8.86 -5.62 -12.12
C GLY A 5 -9.92 -5.01 -11.21
N VAL A 6 -11.15 -4.83 -11.70
CA VAL A 6 -12.25 -4.26 -10.90
C VAL A 6 -12.93 -5.39 -10.13
N PRO A 7 -12.73 -5.48 -8.79
CA PRO A 7 -13.37 -6.51 -7.98
C PRO A 7 -14.89 -6.31 -7.90
N THR A 8 -15.62 -7.37 -7.56
CA THR A 8 -17.07 -7.30 -7.34
C THR A 8 -17.41 -6.35 -6.18
N VAL A 9 -18.67 -5.91 -6.07
CA VAL A 9 -19.11 -5.08 -4.93
C VAL A 9 -18.86 -5.80 -3.60
N ALA A 10 -19.17 -7.10 -3.54
CA ALA A 10 -18.95 -7.93 -2.35
C ALA A 10 -17.46 -7.99 -1.97
N ASP A 11 -16.58 -8.17 -2.96
CA ASP A 11 -15.14 -8.16 -2.72
C ASP A 11 -14.64 -6.82 -2.22
N ARG A 12 -15.14 -5.70 -2.76
CA ARG A 12 -14.77 -4.36 -2.28
C ARG A 12 -15.19 -4.13 -0.83
N ILE A 13 -16.37 -4.61 -0.44
CA ILE A 13 -16.85 -4.53 0.94
C ILE A 13 -15.92 -5.35 1.86
N ALA A 14 -15.58 -6.57 1.45
CA ALA A 14 -14.69 -7.43 2.23
C ALA A 14 -13.26 -6.85 2.34
N GLN A 15 -12.71 -6.34 1.24
CA GLN A 15 -11.41 -5.65 1.21
C GLN A 15 -11.40 -4.40 2.08
N MET A 16 -12.46 -3.59 2.03
CA MET A 16 -12.59 -2.40 2.87
C MET A 16 -12.69 -2.77 4.36
N THR A 17 -13.40 -3.86 4.68
CA THR A 17 -13.50 -4.36 6.06
C THR A 17 -12.12 -4.80 6.58
N ALA A 18 -11.36 -5.55 5.79
CA ALA A 18 -9.99 -5.93 6.14
C ALA A 18 -9.08 -4.70 6.28
N LYS A 19 -9.22 -3.71 5.39
CA LYS A 19 -8.48 -2.44 5.46
C LYS A 19 -8.77 -1.70 6.78
N LEU A 20 -10.03 -1.50 7.13
CA LEU A 20 -10.42 -0.77 8.34
C LEU A 20 -9.88 -1.42 9.62
N TYR A 21 -9.77 -2.75 9.64
CA TYR A 21 -9.15 -3.48 10.74
C TYR A 21 -7.62 -3.34 10.75
N PHE A 22 -6.98 -3.46 9.58
CA PHE A 22 -5.53 -3.59 9.49
C PHE A 22 -4.79 -2.24 9.47
N GLU A 23 -5.38 -1.20 8.86
CA GLU A 23 -4.79 0.13 8.71
C GLU A 23 -4.32 0.74 10.04
N PRO A 24 -5.11 0.72 11.14
CA PRO A 24 -4.66 1.25 12.44
C PRO A 24 -3.43 0.54 13.04
N LEU A 25 -3.19 -0.72 12.68
CA LEU A 25 -2.05 -1.50 13.16
C LEU A 25 -0.76 -1.13 12.45
N VAL A 26 -0.83 -0.81 11.15
CA VAL A 26 0.34 -0.50 10.32
C VAL A 26 0.62 1.00 10.22
N GLU A 27 -0.39 1.85 10.37
CA GLU A 27 -0.26 3.30 10.21
C GLU A 27 0.83 3.93 11.10
N PRO A 28 0.98 3.55 12.40
CA PRO A 28 2.04 4.08 13.26
C PRO A 28 3.46 3.67 12.87
N ILE A 29 3.59 2.64 12.02
CA ILE A 29 4.88 2.03 11.65
C ILE A 29 5.46 2.70 10.40
N PHE A 30 4.62 3.30 9.56
CA PHE A 30 5.06 3.94 8.33
C PHE A 30 6.00 5.12 8.62
N HIS A 31 7.03 5.23 7.77
CA HIS A 31 7.97 6.33 7.82
C HIS A 31 7.24 7.69 7.70
N PRO A 32 7.67 8.75 8.42
CA PRO A 32 7.03 10.07 8.36
C PRO A 32 6.94 10.66 6.94
N ASP A 33 7.91 10.34 6.08
CA ASP A 33 7.95 10.73 4.66
C ASP A 33 7.21 9.77 3.70
N SER A 34 6.41 8.84 4.20
CA SER A 34 5.48 8.07 3.36
C SER A 34 4.16 8.82 3.26
N TYR A 35 3.73 9.18 2.05
CA TYR A 35 2.53 10.01 1.84
C TYR A 35 1.42 9.31 1.03
N GLY A 36 1.76 8.29 0.23
CA GLY A 36 0.81 7.61 -0.64
C GLY A 36 -0.16 6.72 0.13
N TYR A 37 -1.43 6.72 -0.27
CA TYR A 37 -2.49 5.81 0.22
C TYR A 37 -2.74 5.82 1.74
N ARG A 38 -2.29 6.85 2.47
CA ARG A 38 -2.42 6.96 3.92
C ARG A 38 -3.50 7.94 4.36
N PRO A 39 -4.20 7.69 5.47
CA PRO A 39 -5.17 8.63 6.03
C PRO A 39 -4.47 9.93 6.46
N GLY A 40 -5.09 11.08 6.15
CA GLY A 40 -4.56 12.39 6.56
C GLY A 40 -3.25 12.81 5.87
N LYS A 41 -2.82 12.11 4.82
CA LYS A 41 -1.65 12.44 3.99
C LYS A 41 -2.08 12.69 2.55
N SER A 42 -1.41 13.62 1.87
CA SER A 42 -1.67 13.94 0.47
C SER A 42 -0.41 14.11 -0.35
N ALA A 43 -0.54 14.05 -1.67
CA ALA A 43 0.54 14.38 -2.60
C ALA A 43 1.07 15.82 -2.39
N ASN A 44 0.19 16.75 -2.03
CA ASN A 44 0.57 18.13 -1.73
C ASN A 44 1.46 18.25 -0.48
N ASP A 45 1.29 17.38 0.51
CA ASP A 45 2.16 17.35 1.69
C ASP A 45 3.56 16.86 1.30
N ALA A 46 3.63 15.82 0.45
CA ALA A 46 4.89 15.34 -0.12
C ALA A 46 5.63 16.46 -0.87
N VAL A 47 4.94 17.16 -1.78
CA VAL A 47 5.52 18.26 -2.57
C VAL A 47 6.00 19.41 -1.68
N ARG A 48 5.27 19.74 -0.61
CA ARG A 48 5.66 20.81 0.33
C ARG A 48 6.98 20.50 1.04
N VAL A 49 7.14 19.26 1.48
CA VAL A 49 8.38 18.80 2.12
C VAL A 49 9.52 18.77 1.09
N THR A 50 9.28 18.22 -0.11
CA THR A 50 10.27 18.20 -1.20
C THR A 50 10.74 19.61 -1.57
N ARG A 51 9.83 20.58 -1.73
CA ARG A 51 10.16 21.98 -2.02
C ARG A 51 11.13 22.57 -1.00
N THR A 52 10.91 22.29 0.29
CA THR A 52 11.79 22.77 1.37
C THR A 52 13.18 22.14 1.29
N ARG A 53 13.27 20.87 0.85
CA ARG A 53 14.56 20.15 0.67
C ARG A 53 15.32 20.63 -0.55
N CYS A 54 14.64 21.02 -1.63
CA CYS A 54 15.27 21.62 -2.82
C CYS A 54 15.96 22.96 -2.54
N TRP A 55 15.71 23.60 -1.40
CA TRP A 55 16.48 24.78 -0.97
C TRP A 55 17.84 24.42 -0.35
N ARG A 56 18.03 23.17 0.04
CA ARG A 56 19.27 22.67 0.67
C ARG A 56 20.13 21.86 -0.29
N TYR A 57 19.52 21.26 -1.30
CA TYR A 57 20.16 20.42 -2.29
C TYR A 57 19.65 20.78 -3.69
N ASP A 58 20.57 20.90 -4.64
CA ASP A 58 20.34 21.27 -6.04
C ASP A 58 20.14 20.06 -6.97
N TRP A 59 20.20 18.85 -6.43
CA TRP A 59 19.98 17.60 -7.14
C TRP A 59 18.82 16.79 -6.55
N VAL A 60 18.21 15.96 -7.38
CA VAL A 60 17.19 14.98 -6.98
C VAL A 60 17.57 13.62 -7.51
N LEU A 61 17.23 12.59 -6.75
CA LEU A 61 17.36 11.21 -7.17
C LEU A 61 15.96 10.64 -7.36
N GLU A 62 15.60 10.44 -8.62
CA GLU A 62 14.29 9.93 -9.01
C GLU A 62 14.35 8.41 -9.17
N PHE A 63 13.44 7.70 -8.50
CA PHE A 63 13.30 6.27 -8.60
C PHE A 63 11.83 5.90 -8.74
N ASP A 64 11.55 4.92 -9.59
CA ASP A 64 10.23 4.31 -9.74
C ASP A 64 10.38 2.79 -9.84
N ILE A 65 9.40 2.06 -9.28
CA ILE A 65 9.34 0.60 -9.36
C ILE A 65 8.40 0.22 -10.48
N LYS A 66 8.98 -0.24 -11.60
CA LYS A 66 8.22 -0.67 -12.77
C LYS A 66 7.29 -1.83 -12.43
N GLY A 67 5.99 -1.64 -12.60
CA GLY A 67 4.99 -2.69 -12.44
C GLY A 67 4.96 -3.27 -11.03
N LEU A 68 5.04 -2.43 -9.99
CA LEU A 68 5.05 -2.86 -8.59
C LEU A 68 3.98 -3.92 -8.29
N PHE A 69 2.72 -3.67 -8.66
CA PHE A 69 1.61 -4.58 -8.35
C PHE A 69 1.66 -5.90 -9.14
N ASP A 70 2.30 -5.91 -10.30
CA ASP A 70 2.43 -7.10 -11.14
C ASP A 70 3.62 -7.98 -10.70
N ASN A 71 4.63 -7.38 -10.05
CA ASN A 71 5.91 -8.03 -9.73
C ASN A 71 6.19 -8.14 -8.22
N ILE A 72 5.24 -7.76 -7.37
CA ILE A 72 5.43 -7.85 -5.91
C ILE A 72 5.47 -9.31 -5.48
N ASP A 73 6.51 -9.69 -4.74
CA ASP A 73 6.63 -11.03 -4.19
C ASP A 73 5.55 -11.26 -3.11
N HIS A 74 4.62 -12.18 -3.39
CA HIS A 74 3.50 -12.47 -2.51
C HIS A 74 3.94 -13.14 -1.20
N GLU A 75 5.04 -13.90 -1.17
CA GLU A 75 5.56 -14.52 0.05
C GLU A 75 6.11 -13.46 1.01
N LEU A 76 6.90 -12.52 0.47
CA LEU A 76 7.42 -11.39 1.25
C LEU A 76 6.30 -10.48 1.73
N LEU A 77 5.29 -10.22 0.89
CA LEU A 77 4.13 -9.41 1.26
C LEU A 77 3.35 -10.05 2.41
N ILE A 78 3.08 -11.37 2.34
CA ILE A 78 2.40 -12.09 3.41
C ILE A 78 3.25 -12.15 4.68
N LYS A 79 4.57 -12.28 4.58
CA LYS A 79 5.47 -12.19 5.73
C LYS A 79 5.35 -10.84 6.42
N ALA A 80 5.24 -9.75 5.67
CA ALA A 80 4.99 -8.41 6.23
C ALA A 80 3.61 -8.33 6.91
N VAL A 81 2.56 -8.86 6.29
CA VAL A 81 1.21 -8.90 6.90
C VAL A 81 1.24 -9.64 8.24
N ARG A 82 1.82 -10.85 8.27
CA ARG A 82 1.93 -11.68 9.49
C ARG A 82 2.76 -11.04 10.60
N LYS A 83 3.66 -10.11 10.26
CA LYS A 83 4.40 -9.33 11.26
C LYS A 83 3.51 -8.33 12.01
N HIS A 84 2.41 -7.88 11.40
CA HIS A 84 1.59 -6.78 11.89
C HIS A 84 0.19 -7.18 12.33
N THR A 85 -0.23 -8.42 12.08
CA THR A 85 -1.48 -8.97 12.60
C THR A 85 -1.35 -10.49 12.76
N ASP A 86 -1.94 -10.99 13.84
CA ASP A 86 -2.14 -12.40 14.15
C ASP A 86 -3.58 -12.86 13.81
N CYS A 87 -4.45 -11.95 13.34
CA CYS A 87 -5.82 -12.28 12.96
C CYS A 87 -5.85 -13.24 11.76
N PRO A 88 -6.29 -14.51 11.95
CA PRO A 88 -6.20 -15.53 10.91
C PRO A 88 -7.09 -15.20 9.70
N TRP A 89 -8.22 -14.52 9.92
CA TRP A 89 -9.16 -14.16 8.86
C TRP A 89 -8.59 -13.10 7.92
N VAL A 90 -7.94 -12.06 8.46
CA VAL A 90 -7.30 -11.02 7.66
C VAL A 90 -6.21 -11.62 6.79
N ILE A 91 -5.35 -12.47 7.37
CA ILE A 91 -4.29 -13.15 6.64
C ILE A 91 -4.88 -14.04 5.53
N LEU A 92 -5.90 -14.84 5.85
CA LEU A 92 -6.56 -15.73 4.89
C LEU A 92 -7.14 -14.98 3.70
N TYR A 93 -7.88 -13.89 3.94
CA TYR A 93 -8.52 -13.13 2.87
C TYR A 93 -7.51 -12.36 2.02
N ILE A 94 -6.47 -11.77 2.62
CA ILE A 94 -5.39 -11.14 1.86
C ILE A 94 -4.69 -12.16 0.96
N GLN A 95 -4.35 -13.34 1.48
CA GLN A 95 -3.78 -14.42 0.67
C GLN A 95 -4.67 -14.79 -0.52
N ARG A 96 -5.98 -14.94 -0.28
CA ARG A 96 -6.94 -15.27 -1.34
C ARG A 96 -7.04 -14.19 -2.41
N TRP A 97 -7.04 -12.91 -2.05
CA TRP A 97 -7.09 -11.82 -3.02
C TRP A 97 -5.80 -11.72 -3.84
N LEU A 98 -4.63 -12.01 -3.26
CA LEU A 98 -3.36 -12.03 -3.98
C LEU A 98 -3.29 -13.14 -5.03
N THR A 99 -3.93 -14.28 -4.78
CA THR A 99 -3.96 -15.41 -5.72
C THR A 99 -5.21 -15.44 -6.60
N ALA A 100 -6.13 -14.49 -6.43
CA ALA A 100 -7.36 -14.45 -7.19
C ALA A 100 -7.02 -14.17 -8.66
N PRO A 101 -7.52 -14.98 -9.61
CA PRO A 101 -7.26 -14.74 -11.03
C PRO A 101 -7.87 -13.39 -11.43
N SER A 102 -7.03 -12.48 -11.89
CA SER A 102 -7.48 -11.26 -12.56
C SER A 102 -8.14 -11.67 -13.89
N LYS A 103 -9.45 -11.42 -14.03
CA LYS A 103 -10.14 -11.56 -15.32
C LYS A 103 -9.56 -10.62 -16.36
#